data_AF-A0A3D1DKH3-F1
#
_entry.id   AF-A0A3D1DKH3-F1
#
_cell.length_a   1.000
_cell.length_b   1.000
_cell.length_c   1.000
_cell.angle_alpha   90.00
_cell.angle_beta   90.00
_cell.angle_gamma   90.00
#
_symmetry.space_group_name_H-M   'P 1'
#
loop_
_entity.id
_entity.type
_entity.pdbx_description
1 polymer ?
#
loop_
_entity_poly.entity_id
_entity_poly.type
_entity_poly.pdbx_seq_one_letter_code
_entity_poly.pdbx_strand_id
1 'polypeptide(L)'
;SRKDIPVVEGVIEGVLELHPKGYGFLRDPQKNYAAQDSDPFVSSSVVERFGLRAGGLIKGEVGPGSKGQGPRLKTIETVDRLTVEDYQEVPHFDDLTPITPSEKIQLET
;
A
#
# COMPACT_ATOMS: atom_id res chain seq x y z
N SER A 1 -0.35 -31.12 -0.40
CA SER A 1 -0.43 -30.51 -1.75
C SER A 1 0.32 -29.20 -1.70
N ARG A 2 1.39 -29.00 -2.48
CA ARG A 2 2.04 -27.68 -2.58
C ARG A 2 1.02 -26.78 -3.27
N LYS A 3 0.52 -25.76 -2.58
CA LYS A 3 -0.18 -24.67 -3.27
C LYS A 3 0.85 -24.01 -4.17
N ASP A 4 0.63 -24.04 -5.48
CA ASP A 4 1.44 -23.28 -6.41
C ASP A 4 1.25 -21.79 -6.07
N ILE A 5 2.35 -21.14 -5.69
CA ILE A 5 2.33 -19.72 -5.33
C ILE A 5 2.16 -18.94 -6.64
N PRO A 6 1.16 -18.06 -6.74
CA PRO A 6 0.95 -17.26 -7.95
C PRO A 6 2.17 -16.36 -8.19
N VAL A 7 2.70 -16.45 -9.41
CA VAL A 7 3.75 -15.55 -9.89
C VAL A 7 3.08 -14.25 -10.30
N VAL A 8 3.22 -13.21 -9.48
CA VAL A 8 2.76 -11.85 -9.77
C VAL A 8 3.99 -11.00 -10.04
N GLU A 9 4.06 -10.42 -11.23
CA GLU A 9 5.16 -9.59 -11.69
C GLU A 9 4.62 -8.38 -12.46
N GLY A 10 5.36 -7.27 -12.40
CA GLY A 10 5.02 -6.02 -13.09
C GLY A 10 4.59 -4.91 -12.15
N VAL A 11 4.19 -3.78 -12.73
CA VAL A 11 3.72 -2.62 -11.98
C VAL A 11 2.28 -2.87 -11.53
N ILE A 12 2.05 -2.78 -10.23
CA ILE A 12 0.72 -2.93 -9.64
C ILE A 12 0.41 -1.77 -8.70
N GLU A 13 -0.86 -1.68 -8.30
CA GLU A 13 -1.34 -0.74 -7.30
C GLU A 13 -2.14 -1.49 -6.23
N GLY A 14 -1.93 -1.18 -4.96
CA GLY A 14 -2.66 -1.81 -3.85
C GLY A 14 -2.55 -1.03 -2.54
N VAL A 15 -3.44 -1.31 -1.59
CA VAL A 15 -3.50 -0.60 -0.30
C VAL A 15 -2.65 -1.33 0.74
N LEU A 16 -1.76 -0.61 1.41
CA LEU A 16 -0.86 -1.18 2.41
C LEU A 16 -1.61 -1.56 3.68
N GLU A 17 -1.63 -2.85 4.00
CA GLU A 17 -1.96 -3.34 5.33
C GLU A 17 -0.66 -3.62 6.10
N LEU A 18 -0.49 -2.99 7.26
CA LEU A 18 0.67 -3.21 8.13
C LEU A 18 0.40 -4.28 9.17
N HIS A 19 1.35 -5.20 9.32
CA HIS A 19 1.44 -6.12 10.44
C HIS A 19 2.07 -5.40 11.65
N PRO A 20 1.68 -5.74 12.90
CA PRO A 20 2.30 -5.17 14.12
C PRO A 20 3.82 -5.34 14.27
N LYS A 21 4.46 -6.10 13.37
CA LYS A 21 5.92 -6.30 13.32
C LYS A 21 6.61 -5.35 12.32
N GLY A 22 5.89 -4.40 11.74
CA GLY A 22 6.42 -3.35 10.87
C GLY A 22 6.50 -3.69 9.38
N TYR A 23 6.30 -4.95 8.98
CA TYR A 23 6.14 -5.31 7.56
C TYR A 23 4.65 -5.25 7.16
N GLY A 24 4.35 -5.35 5.86
CA GLY A 24 2.97 -5.33 5.37
C GLY A 24 2.73 -6.10 4.09
N PHE A 25 1.50 -5.99 3.60
CA PHE A 25 1.06 -6.56 2.32
C PHE A 25 0.23 -5.52 1.54
N LEU A 26 0.37 -5.50 0.23
CA LEU A 26 -0.50 -4.68 -0.63
C LEU A 26 -1.78 -5.46 -0.93
N ARG A 27 -2.91 -4.95 -0.43
CA ARG A 27 -4.25 -5.52 -0.61
C ARG A 27 -4.90 -4.98 -1.89
N ASP A 28 -5.51 -5.88 -2.65
CA ASP A 28 -6.23 -5.56 -3.89
C ASP A 28 -7.67 -5.09 -3.59
N PRO A 29 -8.06 -3.85 -3.99
CA PRO A 29 -9.44 -3.37 -3.89
C PRO A 29 -10.46 -4.28 -4.60
N GLN A 30 -10.08 -4.94 -5.70
CA GLN A 30 -10.95 -5.87 -6.44
C GLN A 30 -11.25 -7.16 -5.67
N LYS A 31 -10.46 -7.45 -4.63
CA LYS A 31 -10.64 -8.58 -3.72
C LYS A 31 -11.25 -8.17 -2.38
N ASN A 32 -11.86 -6.98 -2.31
CA ASN A 32 -12.41 -6.39 -1.08
C ASN A 32 -11.37 -6.32 0.05
N TYR A 33 -10.10 -6.12 -0.30
CA TYR A 33 -8.98 -6.07 0.63
C TYR A 33 -8.75 -7.36 1.45
N ALA A 34 -9.39 -8.47 1.08
CA ALA A 34 -9.20 -9.75 1.74
C ALA A 34 -7.83 -10.32 1.41
N ALA A 35 -7.14 -10.85 2.42
CA ALA A 35 -5.80 -11.41 2.25
C ALA A 35 -5.75 -12.53 1.19
N GLN A 36 -4.82 -12.39 0.24
CA GLN A 36 -4.55 -13.38 -0.81
C GLN A 36 -3.11 -13.87 -0.77
N ASP A 37 -2.90 -15.10 -1.26
CA ASP A 37 -1.55 -15.65 -1.48
C ASP A 37 -0.76 -14.86 -2.56
N SER A 38 -1.46 -14.05 -3.37
CA SER A 38 -0.91 -13.16 -4.40
C SER A 38 -0.56 -11.76 -3.90
N ASP A 39 -0.84 -11.43 -2.64
CA ASP A 39 -0.58 -10.08 -2.13
C ASP A 39 0.94 -9.85 -1.99
N PRO A 40 1.49 -8.79 -2.61
CA PRO A 40 2.90 -8.51 -2.49
C PRO A 40 3.29 -8.15 -1.07
N PHE A 41 4.32 -8.81 -0.58
CA PHE A 41 4.94 -8.47 0.68
C PHE A 41 5.75 -7.18 0.58
N VAL A 42 5.62 -6.33 1.60
CA VAL A 42 6.38 -5.11 1.82
C VAL A 42 7.23 -5.28 3.07
N SER A 43 8.56 -5.16 2.96
CA SER A 43 9.46 -5.36 4.10
C SER A 43 9.40 -4.20 5.09
N SER A 44 9.70 -4.47 6.36
CA SER A 44 9.81 -3.42 7.38
C SER A 44 10.83 -2.35 6.99
N SER A 45 11.95 -2.72 6.38
CA SER A 45 12.94 -1.75 5.90
C SER A 45 12.39 -0.82 4.81
N VAL A 46 11.49 -1.29 3.94
CA VAL A 46 10.83 -0.44 2.95
C VAL A 46 9.80 0.48 3.62
N VAL A 47 9.01 -0.07 4.56
CA VAL A 47 8.05 0.71 5.37
C VAL A 47 8.76 1.85 6.12
N GLU A 48 9.84 1.53 6.83
CA GLU A 48 10.63 2.50 7.61
C GLU A 48 11.31 3.53 6.71
N ARG A 49 11.96 3.09 5.62
CA ARG A 49 12.70 3.99 4.71
C ARG A 49 11.83 5.07 4.09
N PHE A 50 10.59 4.72 3.72
CA PHE A 50 9.69 5.64 3.04
C PHE A 50 8.58 6.19 3.94
N GLY A 51 8.62 5.89 5.24
CA GLY A 51 7.62 6.36 6.20
C GLY A 51 6.20 5.90 5.85
N LEU A 52 6.05 4.69 5.29
CA LEU A 52 4.77 4.21 4.79
C LEU A 52 3.78 3.98 5.94
N ARG A 53 2.54 4.46 5.76
CA ARG A 53 1.46 4.35 6.73
C ARG A 53 0.43 3.32 6.27
N ALA A 54 -0.22 2.66 7.24
CA ALA A 54 -1.33 1.75 6.95
C ALA A 54 -2.45 2.50 6.21
N GLY A 55 -3.05 1.85 5.21
CA GLY A 55 -4.07 2.44 4.36
C GLY A 55 -3.55 3.22 3.15
N GLY A 56 -2.24 3.48 3.05
CA GLY A 56 -1.65 4.16 1.89
C GLY A 56 -1.78 3.33 0.61
N LEU A 57 -2.19 3.98 -0.48
CA LEU A 57 -2.26 3.40 -1.82
C LEU A 57 -0.88 3.42 -2.48
N ILE A 58 -0.26 2.26 -2.64
CA ILE A 58 1.09 2.15 -3.19
C ILE A 58 1.02 1.63 -4.60
N LYS A 59 1.66 2.34 -5.53
CA LYS A 59 1.95 1.87 -6.88
C LYS A 59 3.43 1.56 -7.01
N GLY A 60 3.78 0.41 -7.55
CA GLY A 60 5.18 0.04 -7.70
C GLY A 60 5.41 -1.28 -8.41
N GLU A 61 6.67 -1.55 -8.73
CA GLU A 61 7.07 -2.80 -9.36
C GLU A 61 7.07 -3.93 -8.35
N VAL A 62 6.34 -5.00 -8.69
CA VAL A 62 6.29 -6.25 -7.94
C VAL A 62 6.98 -7.33 -8.75
N GLY A 63 7.65 -8.23 -8.05
CA GLY A 63 8.26 -9.40 -8.67
C GLY A 63 8.20 -10.61 -7.77
N PRO A 64 8.78 -11.74 -8.22
CA PRO A 64 8.73 -12.98 -7.48
C PRO A 64 9.51 -12.84 -6.17
N GLY A 65 9.00 -13.52 -5.14
CA GLY A 65 9.70 -13.71 -3.88
C GLY A 65 10.81 -14.75 -3.97
N SER A 66 11.50 -15.01 -2.85
CA SER A 66 12.41 -16.15 -2.75
C SER A 66 11.63 -17.47 -2.87
N LYS A 67 12.34 -18.57 -3.17
CA LYS A 67 11.72 -19.89 -3.37
C LYS A 67 10.74 -20.26 -2.24
N GLY A 68 9.47 -20.46 -2.59
CA GLY A 68 8.41 -20.79 -1.64
C GLY A 68 7.79 -19.58 -0.92
N GLN A 69 8.08 -18.36 -1.35
CA GLN A 69 7.47 -17.13 -0.85
C GLN A 69 6.62 -16.47 -1.94
N GLY A 70 5.59 -15.75 -1.50
CA GLY A 70 4.75 -14.91 -2.35
C GLY A 70 5.51 -13.74 -3.00
N PRO A 71 4.81 -12.97 -3.86
CA PRO A 71 5.40 -11.81 -4.53
C PRO A 71 5.90 -10.77 -3.53
N ARG A 72 6.81 -9.91 -3.97
CA ARG A 72 7.44 -8.86 -3.16
C ARG A 72 7.49 -7.54 -3.93
N LEU A 73 7.21 -6.45 -3.23
CA LEU A 73 7.45 -5.10 -3.73
C LEU A 73 8.96 -4.86 -3.92
N LYS A 74 9.35 -4.41 -5.10
CA LYS A 74 10.75 -4.14 -5.48
C LYS A 74 11.06 -2.65 -5.45
N THR A 75 10.19 -1.85 -6.04
CA THR A 75 10.32 -0.39 -6.14
C THR A 75 8.96 0.25 -5.88
N ILE A 76 8.96 1.51 -5.47
CA ILE A 76 7.76 2.33 -5.30
C ILE A 76 7.82 3.44 -6.35
N GLU A 77 6.74 3.59 -7.12
CA GLU A 77 6.54 4.71 -8.03
C GLU A 77 5.82 5.85 -7.32
N THR A 78 4.71 5.56 -6.65
CA THR A 78 3.89 6.56 -5.95
C THR A 78 3.28 6.01 -4.66
N VAL A 79 2.97 6.91 -3.73
CA VAL A 79 2.20 6.64 -2.52
C VAL A 79 1.06 7.66 -2.44
N ASP A 80 -0.18 7.19 -2.31
CA ASP A 80 -1.39 8.02 -2.36
C ASP A 80 -1.45 8.96 -3.58
N ARG A 81 -0.95 8.45 -4.72
CA ARG A 81 -0.82 9.17 -6.01
C ARG A 81 0.17 10.34 -5.99
N LEU A 82 0.95 10.49 -4.94
CA LEU A 82 2.05 11.45 -4.83
C LEU A 82 3.37 10.78 -5.16
N THR A 83 4.38 11.59 -5.51
CA THR A 83 5.76 11.12 -5.50
C THR A 83 6.16 10.71 -4.08
N VAL A 84 7.20 9.89 -3.96
CA VAL A 84 7.68 9.45 -2.65
C VAL A 84 8.14 10.66 -1.83
N GLU A 85 8.79 11.62 -2.49
CA GLU A 85 9.27 12.87 -1.90
C GLU A 85 8.10 13.72 -1.36
N ASP A 86 7.06 13.94 -2.18
CA ASP A 86 5.90 14.73 -1.75
C ASP A 86 5.11 14.04 -0.64
N TYR A 87 5.00 12.71 -0.67
CA TYR A 87 4.30 11.94 0.37
C TYR A 87 4.93 12.11 1.75
N GLN A 88 6.27 12.18 1.83
CA GLN A 88 6.99 12.31 3.09
C GLN A 88 6.72 13.64 3.80
N GLU A 89 6.32 14.67 3.06
CA GLU A 89 5.94 15.98 3.59
C GLU A 89 4.46 16.02 4.05
N VAL A 90 3.67 14.97 3.77
CA VAL A 90 2.25 14.92 4.14
C VAL A 90 2.11 14.66 5.65
N PRO A 91 1.50 15.59 6.43
CA PRO A 91 1.34 15.44 7.88
C PRO A 91 0.53 14.20 8.26
N HIS A 92 0.65 13.74 9.50
CA HIS A 92 -0.26 12.71 10.01
C HIS A 92 -1.68 13.27 10.12
N PHE A 93 -2.69 12.43 9.90
CA PHE A 93 -4.08 12.86 10.01
C PHE A 93 -4.38 13.46 11.40
N ASP A 94 -3.80 12.86 12.45
CA ASP A 94 -3.94 13.32 13.83
C ASP A 94 -3.29 14.68 14.12
N ASP A 95 -2.35 15.12 13.26
CA ASP A 95 -1.69 16.42 13.38
C ASP A 95 -2.46 17.53 12.64
N LEU A 96 -3.50 17.17 11.87
CA LEU A 96 -4.31 18.15 11.16
C LEU A 96 -5.16 18.96 12.14
N THR A 97 -5.30 20.25 11.86
CA THR A 97 -6.19 21.11 12.63
C THR A 97 -7.64 20.83 12.21
N PRO A 98 -8.52 20.40 13.13
CA PRO A 98 -9.92 20.19 12.81
C PRO A 98 -10.60 21.54 12.54
N ILE A 99 -11.35 21.60 11.44
CA ILE A 99 -12.12 22.78 11.04
C ILE A 99 -13.58 22.41 10.78
N THR A 100 -14.48 23.39 10.90
CA THR A 100 -15.87 23.24 10.48
C THR A 100 -15.94 23.28 8.94
N PRO A 101 -16.80 22.46 8.29
CA PRO A 101 -16.97 22.53 6.84
C PRO A 101 -17.35 23.93 6.36
N SER A 102 -16.60 24.48 5.41
CA SER A 102 -16.86 25.79 4.80
C SER A 102 -17.64 25.71 3.50
N GLU A 103 -17.74 24.51 2.91
CA GLU A 103 -18.38 24.26 1.63
C GLU A 103 -19.49 23.22 1.78
N LYS A 104 -20.62 23.46 1.11
CA LYS A 104 -21.75 22.53 1.08
C LYS A 104 -21.64 21.64 -0.15
N ILE A 105 -21.61 20.33 0.05
CA ILE A 105 -21.77 19.36 -1.04
C ILE A 105 -23.25 19.39 -1.46
N GLN A 106 -23.53 19.78 -2.70
CA GLN A 106 -24.88 19.83 -3.26
C GLN A 106 -25.21 18.48 -3.89
N LEU A 107 -26.25 17.80 -3.37
CA LEU A 107 -26.63 16.44 -3.78
C LEU A 107 -27.85 16.41 -4.71
N GLU A 108 -28.50 17.55 -4.93
CA GLU A 108 -29.60 17.69 -5.87
C GLU A 108 -29.08 17.78 -7.31
N THR A 109 -29.81 17.17 -8.25
CA THR A 109 -29.54 17.14 -9.69
C THR A 109 -30.64 17.81 -10.47
#